data_AF-A0A9W9HMU8-F1
#
_entry.id   AF-A0A9W9HMU8-F1
#
_cell.length_a   1.000
_cell.length_b   1.000
_cell.length_c   1.000
_cell.angle_alpha   90.00
_cell.angle_beta   90.00
_cell.angle_gamma   90.00
#
_symmetry.space_group_name_H-M   'P 1'
#
loop_
_entity.id
_entity.type
_entity.pdbx_description
1 polymer ?
#
loop_
_entity_poly.entity_id
_entity_poly.type
_entity_poly.pdbx_seq_one_letter_code
_entity_poly.pdbx_strand_id
1 'polypeptide(L)'
;MVSGNNTVRTPPPSGAANVLDTNQGTIQPVQWTCPRTSYNTPSYPKDSDGLHGVGIQDPNNLGAGAGFPEMNCDGYASPLRADIHFPSCYNPKAGLDDYKNNMVFPSSKGTTGGKANCPVGWTHVPHLFYEVYWNTPPFADLWEQGQGSQPFILANGDRTGYSLHGDFIAGWDINVLQKIIDNCDAGDSGMDKCADAGPINDPSDSCNIANLIPETIFGALDKLPGDNPPTGWGQGELAVPTPSSTSSTSLTTDLLSSTPTDAAASNKASSIDTTLTGWSYTGCYSDNESTRVLNGVRFADLGIGKVTSTGCVEYCNNAGFSIAGTEYAGQCFCGDKMEGSSILAADHCNMKCEGDSTQVCGGALALSVYEKTQQEASRRSRRHFMQHVHGMHA
;
A
#
# COMPACT_ATOMS: atom_id res chain seq x y z
N MET A 1 4.05 7.53 18.75
CA MET A 1 3.43 6.49 19.60
C MET A 1 3.50 5.15 18.88
N VAL A 2 3.43 4.04 19.61
CA VAL A 2 3.57 2.68 19.06
C VAL A 2 2.43 1.82 19.57
N SER A 3 1.94 0.89 18.75
CA SER A 3 0.97 -0.14 19.15
C SER A 3 1.34 -1.49 18.54
N GLY A 4 1.05 -2.59 19.24
CA GLY A 4 1.52 -3.93 18.88
C GLY A 4 2.98 -4.19 19.24
N ASN A 5 3.56 -5.29 18.74
CA ASN A 5 4.95 -5.65 19.02
C ASN A 5 5.56 -6.46 17.87
N ASN A 6 6.55 -5.88 17.19
CA ASN A 6 7.21 -6.47 16.01
C ASN A 6 8.04 -7.74 16.26
N THR A 7 8.30 -8.11 17.51
CA THR A 7 9.10 -9.28 17.87
C THR A 7 8.29 -10.45 18.42
N VAL A 8 7.01 -10.26 18.74
CA VAL A 8 6.19 -11.35 19.30
C VAL A 8 5.91 -12.41 18.22
N ARG A 9 6.02 -13.69 18.61
CA ARG A 9 5.74 -14.87 17.76
C ARG A 9 4.89 -15.91 18.48
N THR A 10 4.29 -15.52 19.61
CA THR A 10 3.51 -16.41 20.49
C THR A 10 2.12 -15.83 20.67
N PRO A 11 1.09 -16.66 20.85
CA PRO A 11 -0.26 -16.20 21.08
C PRO A 11 -0.35 -15.30 22.32
N PRO A 12 -1.23 -14.29 22.32
CA PRO A 12 -1.48 -13.48 23.50
C PRO A 12 -1.99 -14.36 24.66
N PRO A 13 -1.42 -14.23 25.87
CA PRO A 13 -1.84 -15.04 27.03
C PRO A 13 -3.30 -14.82 27.44
N SER A 14 -3.88 -13.67 27.06
CA SER A 14 -5.26 -13.28 27.35
C SER A 14 -6.28 -13.84 26.36
N GLY A 15 -5.87 -14.68 25.41
CA GLY A 15 -6.71 -15.14 24.32
C GLY A 15 -6.65 -14.18 23.13
N ALA A 16 -7.67 -14.19 22.28
CA ALA A 16 -7.63 -13.50 20.99
C ALA A 16 -8.50 -12.24 20.92
N ALA A 17 -9.22 -11.92 21.99
CA ALA A 17 -10.17 -10.82 22.03
C ALA A 17 -9.46 -9.48 21.80
N ASN A 18 -10.09 -8.59 21.06
CA ASN A 18 -9.61 -7.21 20.94
C ASN A 18 -9.84 -6.47 22.27
N VAL A 19 -8.74 -6.20 23.00
CA VAL A 19 -8.79 -5.57 24.34
C VAL A 19 -8.11 -4.22 24.28
N LEU A 20 -8.93 -3.16 24.30
CA LEU A 20 -8.49 -1.75 24.23
C LEU A 20 -8.70 -1.00 25.55
N ASP A 21 -9.09 -1.72 26.60
CA ASP A 21 -9.42 -1.16 27.90
C ASP A 21 -8.59 -1.85 28.97
N THR A 22 -7.79 -1.05 29.69
CA THR A 22 -6.91 -1.53 30.76
C THR A 22 -7.66 -2.14 31.95
N ASN A 23 -8.97 -1.93 32.06
CA ASN A 23 -9.83 -2.57 33.06
C ASN A 23 -10.40 -3.92 32.60
N GLN A 24 -10.28 -4.27 31.33
CA GLN A 24 -10.82 -5.52 30.75
C GLN A 24 -9.76 -6.62 30.61
N GLY A 25 -8.48 -6.31 30.84
CA GLY A 25 -7.40 -7.29 30.85
C GLY A 25 -6.10 -6.72 30.29
N THR A 26 -5.22 -7.63 29.87
CA THR A 26 -4.02 -7.27 29.12
C THR A 26 -4.43 -6.70 27.77
N ILE A 27 -3.90 -5.51 27.45
CA ILE A 27 -4.16 -4.85 26.17
C ILE A 27 -3.70 -5.73 25.02
N GLN A 28 -4.61 -5.93 24.08
CA GLN A 28 -4.38 -6.63 22.82
C GLN A 28 -4.98 -5.77 21.71
N PRO A 29 -4.20 -4.82 21.17
CA PRO A 29 -4.72 -3.77 20.31
C PRO A 29 -4.69 -4.15 18.82
N VAL A 30 -4.22 -5.36 18.54
CA VAL A 30 -4.08 -5.92 17.20
C VAL A 30 -5.03 -7.10 17.06
N GLN A 31 -5.83 -7.07 16.01
CA GLN A 31 -6.74 -8.16 15.67
C GLN A 31 -6.69 -8.43 14.17
N TRP A 32 -6.68 -9.71 13.81
CA TRP A 32 -6.85 -10.14 12.43
C TRP A 32 -8.32 -10.48 12.22
N THR A 33 -8.88 -10.03 11.10
CA THR A 33 -10.25 -10.27 10.72
C THR A 33 -10.28 -10.85 9.30
N CYS A 34 -10.98 -11.97 9.17
CA CYS A 34 -11.21 -12.67 7.92
C CYS A 34 -12.72 -12.76 7.67
N PRO A 35 -13.32 -11.72 7.05
CA PRO A 35 -14.74 -11.75 6.72
C PRO A 35 -15.05 -12.84 5.71
N ARG A 36 -16.14 -13.56 5.97
CA ARG A 36 -16.63 -14.63 5.12
C ARG A 36 -18.16 -14.59 5.06
N THR A 37 -18.72 -15.02 3.95
CA THR A 37 -20.16 -15.21 3.74
C THR A 37 -20.79 -16.18 4.75
N SER A 38 -20.01 -17.11 5.30
CA SER A 38 -20.48 -18.12 6.26
C SER A 38 -19.40 -18.49 7.29
N TYR A 39 -19.84 -18.69 8.53
CA TYR A 39 -19.04 -19.17 9.65
C TYR A 39 -19.51 -20.52 10.21
N ASN A 40 -20.20 -21.34 9.39
CA ASN A 40 -20.50 -22.73 9.77
C ASN A 40 -19.22 -23.48 10.17
N THR A 41 -18.12 -23.17 9.47
CA THR A 41 -16.76 -23.39 9.94
C THR A 41 -16.18 -22.02 10.29
N PRO A 42 -15.82 -21.75 11.55
CA PRO A 42 -15.18 -20.49 11.93
C PRO A 42 -13.87 -20.28 11.17
N SER A 43 -13.41 -19.04 11.05
CA SER A 43 -12.16 -18.74 10.32
C SER A 43 -10.91 -19.27 11.01
N TYR A 44 -11.03 -19.59 12.30
CA TYR A 44 -10.01 -20.13 13.18
C TYR A 44 -10.55 -21.42 13.82
N PRO A 45 -9.74 -22.45 14.07
CA PRO A 45 -10.21 -23.61 14.81
C PRO A 45 -10.64 -23.21 16.23
N LYS A 46 -11.81 -23.71 16.66
CA LYS A 46 -12.38 -23.39 17.98
C LYS A 46 -11.44 -23.71 19.15
N ASP A 47 -10.67 -24.78 19.02
CA ASP A 47 -9.77 -25.30 20.05
C ASP A 47 -8.29 -25.02 19.72
N SER A 48 -8.02 -24.08 18.79
CA SER A 48 -6.65 -23.67 18.49
C SER A 48 -6.00 -23.06 19.74
N ASP A 49 -4.77 -23.47 20.02
CA ASP A 49 -3.91 -22.86 21.04
C ASP A 49 -3.02 -21.74 20.48
N GLY A 50 -3.06 -21.52 19.16
CA GLY A 50 -2.26 -20.51 18.47
C GLY A 50 -0.78 -20.83 18.32
N LEU A 51 -0.35 -22.02 18.75
CA LEU A 51 1.06 -22.44 18.76
C LEU A 51 1.44 -23.29 17.55
N HIS A 52 0.46 -23.70 16.73
CA HIS A 52 0.64 -24.70 15.68
C HIS A 52 -0.03 -24.28 14.37
N GLY A 53 0.67 -23.48 13.55
CA GLY A 53 0.32 -23.24 12.14
C GLY A 53 -0.83 -22.26 11.88
N VAL A 54 -1.69 -22.00 12.86
CA VAL A 54 -2.83 -21.07 12.78
C VAL A 54 -2.99 -20.29 14.08
N GLY A 55 -3.70 -19.17 14.00
CA GLY A 55 -4.00 -18.29 15.14
C GLY A 55 -5.09 -18.82 16.07
N ILE A 56 -5.47 -17.99 17.03
CA ILE A 56 -6.55 -18.25 18.00
C ILE A 56 -7.79 -17.41 17.68
N GLN A 57 -8.97 -18.00 17.88
CA GLN A 57 -10.25 -17.34 17.60
C GLN A 57 -10.63 -16.33 18.68
N ASP A 58 -11.16 -15.17 18.29
CA ASP A 58 -11.89 -14.28 19.21
C ASP A 58 -13.13 -15.02 19.76
N PRO A 59 -13.33 -15.05 21.09
CA PRO A 59 -14.46 -15.76 21.69
C PRO A 59 -15.84 -15.21 21.29
N ASN A 60 -15.90 -13.95 20.84
CA ASN A 60 -17.13 -13.25 20.47
C ASN A 60 -17.27 -13.03 18.96
N ASN A 61 -16.26 -13.39 18.16
CA ASN A 61 -16.28 -13.17 16.71
C ASN A 61 -15.61 -14.33 15.95
N LEU A 62 -16.42 -15.14 15.26
CA LEU A 62 -15.96 -16.31 14.49
C LEU A 62 -15.06 -15.95 13.30
N GLY A 63 -15.09 -14.69 12.86
CA GLY A 63 -14.30 -14.18 11.76
C GLY A 63 -13.00 -13.50 12.19
N ALA A 64 -12.78 -13.32 13.49
CA ALA A 64 -11.63 -12.57 13.99
C ALA A 64 -10.82 -13.37 15.00
N GLY A 65 -9.58 -12.93 15.23
CA GLY A 65 -8.66 -13.60 16.12
C GLY A 65 -7.32 -12.91 16.26
N ALA A 66 -6.39 -13.60 16.93
CA ALA A 66 -4.99 -13.22 17.00
C ALA A 66 -4.18 -14.20 16.16
N GLY A 67 -3.26 -13.67 15.37
CA GLY A 67 -2.54 -14.45 14.36
C GLY A 67 -3.39 -14.76 13.12
N PHE A 68 -2.78 -15.43 12.15
CA PHE A 68 -3.42 -15.68 10.86
C PHE A 68 -4.56 -16.73 10.94
N PRO A 69 -5.63 -16.56 10.15
CA PRO A 69 -6.74 -17.51 10.08
C PRO A 69 -6.36 -18.79 9.32
N GLU A 70 -7.09 -19.87 9.62
CA GLU A 70 -7.00 -21.14 8.88
C GLU A 70 -7.80 -21.10 7.58
N MET A 71 -8.95 -20.44 7.60
CA MET A 71 -9.84 -20.40 6.46
C MET A 71 -9.51 -19.21 5.55
N ASN A 72 -9.76 -19.38 4.26
CA ASN A 72 -9.60 -18.28 3.32
C ASN A 72 -10.67 -17.19 3.56
N CYS A 73 -10.31 -15.93 3.32
CA CYS A 73 -11.25 -14.82 3.35
C CYS A 73 -11.85 -14.68 1.96
N ASP A 74 -13.17 -14.83 1.84
CA ASP A 74 -13.84 -14.89 0.53
C ASP A 74 -14.08 -13.52 -0.11
N GLY A 75 -13.66 -12.44 0.57
CA GLY A 75 -13.77 -11.08 0.07
C GLY A 75 -15.19 -10.51 0.11
N TYR A 76 -16.16 -11.19 0.73
CA TYR A 76 -17.57 -10.76 0.73
C TYR A 76 -17.79 -9.36 1.31
N ALA A 77 -17.21 -9.10 2.48
CA ALA A 77 -17.27 -7.78 3.12
C ALA A 77 -15.92 -7.05 3.03
N SER A 78 -14.83 -7.80 3.23
CA SER A 78 -13.48 -7.36 2.93
C SER A 78 -12.58 -8.58 2.72
N PRO A 79 -11.39 -8.43 2.13
CA PRO A 79 -10.39 -9.48 2.17
C PRO A 79 -9.76 -9.59 3.57
N LEU A 80 -8.66 -10.32 3.73
CA LEU A 80 -7.96 -10.40 5.02
C LEU A 80 -7.57 -8.99 5.49
N ARG A 81 -7.88 -8.70 6.75
CA ARG A 81 -7.70 -7.39 7.33
C ARG A 81 -7.03 -7.49 8.69
N ALA A 82 -6.23 -6.50 9.03
CA ALA A 82 -5.76 -6.31 10.38
C ALA A 82 -6.14 -4.94 10.90
N ASP A 83 -6.54 -4.94 12.16
CA ASP A 83 -6.99 -3.80 12.91
C ASP A 83 -5.90 -3.49 13.94
N ILE A 84 -5.33 -2.27 13.92
CA ILE A 84 -4.33 -1.81 14.89
C ILE A 84 -4.86 -0.55 15.57
N HIS A 85 -5.24 -0.69 16.83
CA HIS A 85 -5.71 0.41 17.65
C HIS A 85 -4.56 1.05 18.40
N PHE A 86 -4.61 2.37 18.58
CA PHE A 86 -3.61 3.10 19.34
C PHE A 86 -4.15 3.61 20.68
N PRO A 87 -3.29 3.77 21.68
CA PRO A 87 -3.66 4.42 22.93
C PRO A 87 -4.16 5.86 22.68
N SER A 88 -5.11 6.31 23.50
CA SER A 88 -5.76 7.62 23.37
C SER A 88 -5.67 8.50 24.63
N CYS A 89 -4.76 8.16 25.54
CA CYS A 89 -4.43 8.96 26.72
C CYS A 89 -2.98 9.38 26.71
N TYR A 90 -2.73 10.69 26.58
CA TYR A 90 -1.41 11.29 26.54
C TYR A 90 -0.94 11.78 27.92
N ASN A 91 0.31 11.46 28.28
CA ASN A 91 0.98 11.96 29.47
C ASN A 91 1.80 13.22 29.16
N PRO A 92 1.31 14.42 29.51
CA PRO A 92 2.05 15.66 29.24
C PRO A 92 3.37 15.74 30.03
N LYS A 93 3.54 14.98 31.11
CA LYS A 93 4.79 14.98 31.89
C LYS A 93 5.91 14.17 31.23
N ALA A 94 5.57 13.14 30.45
CA ALA A 94 6.56 12.35 29.72
C ALA A 94 7.03 13.08 28.45
N GLY A 95 6.18 13.92 27.87
CA GLY A 95 6.49 14.63 26.64
C GLY A 95 6.37 13.75 25.40
N LEU A 96 6.63 14.32 24.22
CA LEU A 96 6.46 13.61 22.94
C LEU A 96 7.61 12.64 22.63
N ASP A 97 8.80 12.90 23.15
CA ASP A 97 10.01 12.11 22.86
C ASP A 97 10.03 10.76 23.58
N ASP A 98 9.35 10.64 24.72
CA ASP A 98 9.20 9.37 25.43
C ASP A 98 8.04 8.53 24.86
N TYR A 99 8.17 8.16 23.58
CA TYR A 99 7.13 7.46 22.81
C TYR A 99 6.69 6.11 23.39
N LYS A 100 7.43 5.57 24.37
CA LYS A 100 7.12 4.30 25.06
C LYS A 100 6.23 4.50 26.28
N ASN A 101 6.36 5.62 26.99
CA ASN A 101 5.63 5.87 28.24
C ASN A 101 4.67 7.05 28.17
N ASN A 102 4.63 7.77 27.05
CA ASN A 102 3.81 8.96 26.91
C ASN A 102 2.35 8.69 26.53
N MET A 103 1.99 7.45 26.20
CA MET A 103 0.64 7.08 25.78
C MET A 103 0.15 5.81 26.47
N VAL A 104 -1.13 5.77 26.85
CA VAL A 104 -1.81 4.56 27.36
C VAL A 104 -3.24 4.44 26.83
N PHE A 105 -3.76 3.21 26.82
CA PHE A 105 -5.16 2.97 26.53
C PHE A 105 -6.05 3.48 27.70
N PRO A 106 -7.23 4.04 27.40
CA PRO A 106 -8.13 4.54 28.42
C PRO A 106 -8.74 3.38 29.22
N SER A 107 -9.45 3.72 30.30
CA SER A 107 -10.10 2.73 31.15
C SER A 107 -11.59 3.02 31.33
N SER A 108 -12.46 2.03 31.14
CA SER A 108 -13.89 2.17 31.49
C SER A 108 -14.16 2.07 33.00
N LYS A 109 -13.12 1.91 33.82
CA LYS A 109 -13.30 1.79 35.27
C LYS A 109 -13.93 3.05 35.85
N GLY A 110 -15.11 2.89 36.44
CA GLY A 110 -15.85 3.99 37.07
C GLY A 110 -16.58 4.91 36.08
N THR A 111 -16.72 4.51 34.82
CA THR A 111 -17.52 5.22 33.81
C THR A 111 -18.83 4.47 33.52
N THR A 112 -19.74 5.14 32.80
CA THR A 112 -20.99 4.55 32.30
C THR A 112 -21.23 4.98 30.85
N GLY A 113 -22.11 4.26 30.14
CA GLY A 113 -22.50 4.62 28.78
C GLY A 113 -21.40 4.49 27.74
N GLY A 114 -20.51 3.50 27.87
CA GLY A 114 -19.43 3.22 26.91
C GLY A 114 -18.26 4.20 26.96
N LYS A 115 -18.25 5.13 27.93
CA LYS A 115 -17.14 6.09 28.10
C LYS A 115 -15.92 5.40 28.71
N ALA A 116 -14.75 5.99 28.51
CA ALA A 116 -13.52 5.59 29.18
C ALA A 116 -12.75 6.84 29.61
N ASN A 117 -12.02 6.75 30.73
CA ASN A 117 -11.25 7.84 31.31
C ASN A 117 -9.75 7.60 31.09
N CYS A 118 -9.02 8.69 30.89
CA CYS A 118 -7.58 8.70 31.05
C CYS A 118 -7.16 8.74 32.53
N PRO A 119 -5.93 8.30 32.85
CA PRO A 119 -5.38 8.51 34.19
C PRO A 119 -5.39 9.98 34.59
N VAL A 120 -5.46 10.25 35.90
CA VAL A 120 -5.53 11.63 36.41
C VAL A 120 -4.32 12.44 35.93
N GLY A 121 -4.59 13.61 35.34
CA GLY A 121 -3.57 14.51 34.79
C GLY A 121 -3.09 14.16 33.38
N TRP A 122 -3.70 13.17 32.74
CA TRP A 122 -3.46 12.80 31.35
C TRP A 122 -4.57 13.39 30.46
N THR A 123 -4.24 13.64 29.21
CA THR A 123 -5.13 14.28 28.23
C THR A 123 -5.72 13.24 27.29
N HIS A 124 -7.04 13.27 27.09
CA HIS A 124 -7.67 12.51 26.00
C HIS A 124 -7.24 13.10 24.65
N VAL A 125 -6.78 12.23 23.76
CA VAL A 125 -6.47 12.57 22.37
C VAL A 125 -7.35 11.72 21.44
N PRO A 126 -7.50 12.09 20.15
CA PRO A 126 -8.21 11.26 19.19
C PRO A 126 -7.69 9.82 19.19
N HIS A 127 -8.61 8.86 19.16
CA HIS A 127 -8.26 7.45 19.02
C HIS A 127 -7.89 7.19 17.56
N LEU A 128 -6.65 6.77 17.34
CA LEU A 128 -6.19 6.37 16.01
C LEU A 128 -6.37 4.86 15.84
N PHE A 129 -6.85 4.50 14.66
CA PHE A 129 -7.14 3.15 14.26
C PHE A 129 -6.62 2.97 12.84
N TYR A 130 -5.68 2.04 12.66
CA TYR A 130 -5.24 1.63 11.33
C TYR A 130 -5.97 0.35 10.94
N GLU A 131 -6.51 0.39 9.73
CA GLU A 131 -7.15 -0.74 9.10
C GLU A 131 -6.35 -1.10 7.86
N VAL A 132 -5.68 -2.25 7.89
CA VAL A 132 -4.77 -2.70 6.83
C VAL A 132 -5.39 -3.88 6.10
N TYR A 133 -5.48 -3.79 4.79
CA TYR A 133 -6.13 -4.79 3.94
C TYR A 133 -5.10 -5.50 3.05
N TRP A 134 -5.18 -6.83 3.02
CA TRP A 134 -4.45 -7.65 2.07
C TRP A 134 -5.45 -8.34 1.15
N ASN A 135 -5.36 -8.10 -0.16
CA ASN A 135 -6.20 -8.77 -1.15
C ASN A 135 -5.78 -10.24 -1.31
N THR A 136 -6.22 -11.07 -0.37
CA THR A 136 -5.93 -12.52 -0.31
C THR A 136 -6.80 -13.43 -1.19
N PRO A 137 -8.01 -13.07 -1.68
CA PRO A 137 -8.79 -13.93 -2.57
C PRO A 137 -8.06 -14.48 -3.80
N PRO A 138 -7.16 -13.74 -4.49
CA PRO A 138 -6.35 -14.29 -5.58
C PRO A 138 -5.43 -15.46 -5.19
N PHE A 139 -5.18 -15.65 -3.89
CA PHE A 139 -4.33 -16.70 -3.33
C PHE A 139 -5.12 -17.80 -2.62
N ALA A 140 -6.44 -17.87 -2.85
CA ALA A 140 -7.32 -18.84 -2.20
C ALA A 140 -6.86 -20.30 -2.40
N ASP A 141 -6.30 -20.62 -3.58
CA ASP A 141 -5.81 -21.96 -3.92
C ASP A 141 -4.56 -22.38 -3.13
N LEU A 142 -3.91 -21.45 -2.41
CA LEU A 142 -2.76 -21.75 -1.54
C LEU A 142 -3.17 -22.12 -0.11
N TRP A 143 -4.45 -21.98 0.24
CA TRP A 143 -4.94 -22.35 1.57
C TRP A 143 -5.29 -23.84 1.66
N GLU A 144 -4.70 -24.52 2.64
CA GLU A 144 -5.07 -25.89 3.00
C GLU A 144 -6.15 -25.84 4.11
N GLN A 145 -7.36 -25.46 3.73
CA GLN A 145 -8.45 -25.20 4.68
C GLN A 145 -8.73 -26.39 5.61
N GLY A 146 -8.83 -26.12 6.91
CA GLY A 146 -9.12 -27.14 7.92
C GLY A 146 -7.97 -28.11 8.21
N GLN A 147 -6.75 -27.84 7.72
CA GLN A 147 -5.57 -28.70 7.94
C GLN A 147 -4.60 -28.14 8.99
N GLY A 148 -4.96 -27.06 9.69
CA GLY A 148 -4.11 -26.42 10.70
C GLY A 148 -2.92 -25.65 10.11
N SER A 149 -3.04 -25.16 8.87
CA SER A 149 -2.00 -24.38 8.18
C SER A 149 -2.59 -23.20 7.40
N GLN A 150 -1.75 -22.23 7.07
CA GLN A 150 -2.09 -21.05 6.26
C GLN A 150 -0.86 -20.55 5.48
N PRO A 151 -1.03 -19.87 4.33
CA PRO A 151 0.09 -19.60 3.41
C PRO A 151 0.83 -18.26 3.65
N PHE A 152 0.37 -17.39 4.56
CA PHE A 152 0.90 -16.04 4.72
C PHE A 152 2.06 -15.94 5.71
N ILE A 153 2.89 -14.95 5.47
CA ILE A 153 4.01 -14.56 6.32
C ILE A 153 4.15 -13.04 6.24
N LEU A 154 4.39 -12.38 7.38
CA LEU A 154 4.72 -10.96 7.38
C LEU A 154 6.17 -10.75 6.92
N ALA A 155 6.45 -9.61 6.29
CA ALA A 155 7.77 -9.30 5.73
C ALA A 155 8.92 -9.32 6.76
N ASN A 156 8.62 -9.14 8.06
CA ASN A 156 9.58 -9.28 9.16
C ASN A 156 9.87 -10.75 9.54
N GLY A 157 9.49 -11.71 8.70
CA GLY A 157 9.66 -13.13 8.92
C GLY A 157 8.58 -13.78 9.77
N ASP A 158 7.59 -13.06 10.27
CA ASP A 158 6.60 -13.65 11.17
C ASP A 158 5.58 -14.51 10.44
N ARG A 159 5.69 -15.83 10.63
CA ARG A 159 4.71 -16.80 10.14
C ARG A 159 3.39 -16.73 10.90
N THR A 160 3.39 -16.24 12.13
CA THR A 160 2.25 -16.35 13.05
C THR A 160 1.22 -15.25 12.90
N GLY A 161 1.65 -14.06 12.48
CA GLY A 161 0.84 -12.85 12.45
C GLY A 161 0.76 -12.10 13.78
N TYR A 162 1.36 -12.61 14.87
CA TYR A 162 1.34 -11.96 16.19
C TYR A 162 2.23 -10.71 16.28
N SER A 163 3.11 -10.52 15.30
CA SER A 163 4.09 -9.43 15.31
C SER A 163 3.62 -8.13 14.67
N LEU A 164 2.37 -8.07 14.22
CA LEU A 164 1.88 -6.86 13.60
C LEU A 164 1.92 -5.71 14.62
N HIS A 165 2.34 -4.55 14.15
CA HIS A 165 2.50 -3.35 14.94
C HIS A 165 2.31 -2.14 14.04
N GLY A 166 2.08 -0.99 14.65
CA GLY A 166 1.99 0.29 13.96
C GLY A 166 2.72 1.36 14.75
N ASP A 167 3.39 2.23 14.02
CA ASP A 167 3.97 3.44 14.54
C ASP A 167 3.17 4.64 14.01
N PHE A 168 2.95 5.62 14.87
CA PHE A 168 2.36 6.89 14.47
C PHE A 168 3.28 8.03 14.88
N ILE A 169 3.59 8.87 13.88
CA ILE A 169 4.32 10.12 14.02
C ILE A 169 3.39 11.22 13.53
N ALA A 170 3.16 12.24 14.37
CA ALA A 170 2.34 13.38 13.99
C ALA A 170 3.16 14.32 13.10
N GLY A 171 2.80 14.40 11.82
CA GLY A 171 3.35 15.36 10.86
C GLY A 171 2.43 16.56 10.57
N TRP A 172 1.36 16.73 11.33
CA TRP A 172 0.32 17.73 11.07
C TRP A 172 0.76 19.11 11.56
N ASP A 173 0.40 20.16 10.81
CA ASP A 173 0.43 21.51 11.37
C ASP A 173 -0.52 21.59 12.56
N ILE A 174 0.01 22.01 13.71
CA ILE A 174 -0.72 21.99 14.98
C ILE A 174 -1.96 22.89 14.93
N ASN A 175 -1.87 24.05 14.26
CA ASN A 175 -2.99 24.98 14.19
C ASN A 175 -4.11 24.45 13.27
N VAL A 176 -3.74 23.81 12.17
CA VAL A 176 -4.69 23.12 11.28
C VAL A 176 -5.37 21.98 12.03
N LEU A 177 -4.59 21.10 12.68
CA LEU A 177 -5.12 19.97 13.42
C LEU A 177 -6.06 20.41 14.55
N GLN A 178 -5.70 21.46 15.29
CA GLN A 178 -6.55 22.01 16.35
C GLN A 178 -7.89 22.52 15.81
N LYS A 179 -7.88 23.26 14.69
CA LYS A 179 -9.12 23.72 14.05
C LYS A 179 -10.01 22.58 13.59
N ILE A 180 -9.42 21.53 13.01
CA ILE A 180 -10.16 20.33 12.60
C ILE A 180 -10.82 19.69 13.83
N ILE A 181 -10.08 19.49 14.92
CA ILE A 181 -10.59 18.88 16.15
C ILE A 181 -11.75 19.71 16.73
N ASP A 182 -11.64 21.03 16.71
CA ASP A 182 -12.64 21.92 17.32
C ASP A 182 -13.89 22.09 16.46
N ASN A 183 -13.75 22.05 15.12
CA ASN A 183 -14.80 22.51 14.21
C ASN A 183 -15.31 21.45 13.22
N CYS A 184 -14.57 20.36 12.99
CA CYS A 184 -14.98 19.38 12.00
C CYS A 184 -15.81 18.23 12.58
N ASP A 185 -17.05 18.12 12.10
CA ASP A 185 -17.90 16.95 12.28
C ASP A 185 -18.38 16.46 10.92
N ALA A 186 -17.50 15.75 10.21
CA ALA A 186 -17.80 15.14 8.92
C ALA A 186 -18.41 13.73 9.06
N GLY A 187 -18.58 13.21 10.28
CA GLY A 187 -18.98 11.81 10.49
C GLY A 187 -18.11 10.84 9.69
N ASP A 188 -18.74 9.98 8.90
CA ASP A 188 -18.11 9.01 8.00
C ASP A 188 -17.84 9.55 6.58
N SER A 189 -18.19 10.82 6.30
CA SER A 189 -18.07 11.40 4.97
C SER A 189 -16.63 11.78 4.57
N GLY A 190 -15.68 11.68 5.51
CA GLY A 190 -14.26 11.91 5.30
C GLY A 190 -13.77 13.30 5.72
N MET A 191 -12.50 13.39 6.10
CA MET A 191 -11.89 14.65 6.54
C MET A 191 -11.77 15.70 5.42
N ASP A 192 -11.84 15.28 4.15
CA ASP A 192 -11.83 16.18 3.00
C ASP A 192 -13.08 17.08 2.94
N LYS A 193 -14.10 16.78 3.75
CA LYS A 193 -15.29 17.62 3.94
C LYS A 193 -15.11 18.69 5.02
N CYS A 194 -14.03 18.63 5.80
CA CYS A 194 -13.68 19.65 6.78
C CYS A 194 -13.11 20.88 6.06
N ALA A 195 -13.82 22.00 6.05
CA ALA A 195 -13.36 23.24 5.40
C ALA A 195 -11.97 23.71 5.92
N ASP A 196 -11.69 23.45 7.19
CA ASP A 196 -10.43 23.84 7.85
C ASP A 196 -9.27 22.86 7.59
N ALA A 197 -9.51 21.69 6.99
CA ALA A 197 -8.44 20.71 6.79
C ALA A 197 -7.48 21.07 5.65
N GLY A 198 -7.85 22.06 4.82
CA GLY A 198 -7.09 22.42 3.64
C GLY A 198 -7.07 21.27 2.61
N PRO A 199 -6.12 21.30 1.66
CA PRO A 199 -5.96 20.21 0.72
C PRO A 199 -5.44 18.96 1.44
N ILE A 200 -6.25 17.91 1.48
CA ILE A 200 -5.87 16.60 2.03
C ILE A 200 -5.41 15.73 0.87
N ASN A 201 -4.29 15.03 1.05
CA ASN A 201 -3.71 14.14 0.04
C ASN A 201 -3.48 14.83 -1.31
N ASP A 202 -3.02 16.08 -1.31
CA ASP A 202 -2.62 16.77 -2.55
C ASP A 202 -1.41 16.05 -3.14
N PRO A 203 -1.57 15.33 -4.26
CA PRO A 203 -0.49 14.56 -4.85
C PRO A 203 0.57 15.46 -5.49
N SER A 204 0.31 16.77 -5.61
CA SER A 204 1.28 17.76 -6.09
C SER A 204 2.23 18.24 -4.99
N ASP A 205 1.92 18.01 -3.72
CA ASP A 205 2.76 18.41 -2.59
C ASP A 205 3.73 17.28 -2.23
N SER A 206 5.03 17.59 -2.27
CA SER A 206 6.10 16.59 -2.16
C SER A 206 6.45 16.29 -0.71
N CYS A 207 5.52 15.74 0.08
CA CYS A 207 5.85 15.23 1.41
C CYS A 207 6.38 13.79 1.32
N ASN A 208 7.49 13.61 0.60
CA ASN A 208 8.15 12.32 0.43
C ASN A 208 9.35 12.20 1.38
N ILE A 209 9.32 11.20 2.26
CA ILE A 209 10.49 10.83 3.05
C ILE A 209 11.38 9.94 2.17
N ALA A 210 12.66 10.28 2.07
CA ALA A 210 13.61 9.45 1.33
C ALA A 210 13.63 8.03 1.90
N ASN A 211 13.53 7.01 1.03
CA ASN A 211 13.66 5.63 1.48
C ASN A 211 15.07 5.40 2.01
N LEU A 212 15.18 5.16 3.32
CA LEU A 212 16.45 4.95 4.01
C LEU A 212 17.05 3.56 3.74
N ILE A 213 16.24 2.61 3.27
CA ILE A 213 16.64 1.23 3.00
C ILE A 213 16.11 0.84 1.61
N PRO A 214 16.83 1.22 0.53
CA PRO A 214 16.42 0.88 -0.81
C PRO A 214 16.61 -0.63 -1.05
N GLU A 215 15.50 -1.36 -1.08
CA GLU A 215 15.47 -2.79 -1.40
C GLU A 215 14.21 -3.15 -2.21
N THR A 216 14.24 -4.30 -2.87
CA THR A 216 13.09 -4.80 -3.63
C THR A 216 12.06 -5.39 -2.68
N ILE A 217 10.95 -4.68 -2.47
CA ILE A 217 9.86 -5.09 -1.56
C ILE A 217 8.58 -5.53 -2.26
N PHE A 218 8.57 -5.49 -3.59
CA PHE A 218 7.39 -5.80 -4.40
C PHE A 218 7.68 -6.95 -5.38
N GLY A 219 6.64 -7.72 -5.72
CA GLY A 219 6.75 -8.86 -6.63
C GLY A 219 6.95 -10.21 -5.94
N ALA A 220 7.22 -11.25 -6.74
CA ALA A 220 7.67 -12.53 -6.23
C ALA A 220 9.16 -12.42 -5.86
N LEU A 221 9.47 -12.65 -4.59
CA LEU A 221 10.82 -12.52 -4.05
C LEU A 221 11.32 -13.91 -3.62
N ASP A 222 12.59 -14.21 -3.89
CA ASP A 222 13.23 -15.45 -3.44
C ASP A 222 13.41 -15.50 -1.91
N LYS A 223 13.37 -14.33 -1.26
CA LYS A 223 13.50 -14.13 0.18
C LYS A 223 12.62 -12.97 0.62
N LEU A 224 12.32 -12.90 1.91
CA LEU A 224 11.61 -11.76 2.47
C LEU A 224 12.48 -10.50 2.43
N PRO A 225 11.86 -9.31 2.34
CA PRO A 225 12.55 -8.03 2.52
C PRO A 225 13.42 -8.04 3.78
N GLY A 226 14.58 -7.39 3.71
CA GLY A 226 15.58 -7.34 4.77
C GLY A 226 16.34 -8.66 4.98
N ASP A 227 16.26 -9.62 4.04
CA ASP A 227 16.74 -11.00 4.21
C ASP A 227 16.16 -11.67 5.48
N ASN A 228 14.95 -11.25 5.90
CA ASN A 228 14.34 -11.74 7.13
C ASN A 228 14.04 -13.25 7.04
N PRO A 229 14.56 -14.08 7.95
CA PRO A 229 14.25 -15.51 7.94
C PRO A 229 12.81 -15.74 8.43
N PRO A 230 12.08 -16.70 7.84
CA PRO A 230 10.80 -17.13 8.39
C PRO A 230 10.93 -17.68 9.82
N THR A 231 10.16 -17.14 10.76
CA THR A 231 10.16 -17.47 12.19
C THR A 231 8.73 -17.65 12.71
N GLY A 232 8.55 -18.45 13.77
CA GLY A 232 7.26 -18.72 14.40
C GLY A 232 6.83 -20.19 14.34
N TRP A 233 5.90 -20.59 15.21
CA TRP A 233 5.41 -21.98 15.33
C TRP A 233 6.54 -23.04 15.42
N GLY A 234 7.56 -22.75 16.21
CA GLY A 234 8.71 -23.64 16.40
C GLY A 234 9.71 -23.71 15.23
N GLN A 235 9.53 -22.90 14.19
CA GLN A 235 10.46 -22.76 13.07
C GLN A 235 11.22 -21.44 13.18
N GLY A 236 12.54 -21.48 13.02
CA GLY A 236 13.42 -20.30 13.07
C GLY A 236 13.45 -19.65 14.47
N GLU A 237 14.60 -19.69 15.15
CA GLU A 237 14.80 -18.82 16.30
C GLU A 237 14.84 -17.37 15.82
N LEU A 238 14.28 -16.43 16.60
CA LEU A 238 14.63 -15.02 16.45
C LEU A 238 16.15 -14.96 16.64
N ALA A 239 16.90 -14.91 15.54
CA ALA A 239 18.25 -14.42 15.60
C ALA A 239 18.09 -12.98 16.12
N VAL A 240 18.37 -12.79 17.42
CA VAL A 240 18.73 -11.47 17.93
C VAL A 240 19.75 -10.96 16.92
N PRO A 241 19.56 -9.79 16.29
CA PRO A 241 20.53 -9.29 15.34
C PRO A 241 21.86 -9.21 16.08
N THR A 242 22.71 -10.20 15.81
CA THR A 242 24.09 -10.17 16.25
C THR A 242 24.68 -9.09 15.37
N PRO A 243 25.26 -8.02 15.92
CA PRO A 243 25.85 -6.98 15.10
C PRO A 243 27.00 -7.63 14.35
N SER A 244 26.74 -8.00 13.09
CA SER A 244 27.78 -8.29 12.14
C SER A 244 28.62 -7.03 12.04
N SER A 245 29.85 -7.15 12.54
CA SER A 245 30.88 -6.15 12.44
C SER A 245 31.11 -5.78 10.97
N THR A 246 31.47 -4.51 10.75
CA THR A 246 31.73 -3.78 9.49
C THR A 246 30.47 -3.32 8.72
N SER A 247 30.13 -2.04 8.60
CA SER A 247 30.82 -0.78 8.91
C SER A 247 29.81 0.23 9.45
N SER A 248 30.09 0.75 10.63
CA SER A 248 29.44 1.92 11.20
C SER A 248 29.73 3.15 10.33
N THR A 249 28.71 3.68 9.65
CA THR A 249 28.68 5.10 9.31
C THR A 249 27.58 5.72 10.15
N SER A 250 27.97 6.37 11.23
CA SER A 250 27.08 7.15 12.09
C SER A 250 26.41 8.23 11.25
N LEU A 251 25.15 8.04 10.91
CA LEU A 251 24.30 9.05 10.27
C LEU A 251 23.05 9.26 11.13
N THR A 252 23.26 9.71 12.36
CA THR A 252 22.21 10.31 13.19
C THR A 252 22.82 11.49 13.92
N THR A 253 22.77 12.69 13.33
CA THR A 253 22.48 13.98 14.02
C THR A 253 22.48 15.25 13.15
N ASP A 254 22.93 15.24 11.88
CA ASP A 254 23.16 16.52 11.16
C ASP A 254 22.08 17.00 10.16
N LEU A 255 20.94 16.31 9.97
CA LEU A 255 19.98 16.69 8.91
C LEU A 255 18.80 17.60 9.31
N LEU A 256 18.79 18.18 10.52
CA LEU A 256 17.76 19.14 10.94
C LEU A 256 18.15 20.61 10.73
N SER A 257 19.23 20.90 10.01
CA SER A 257 19.62 22.29 9.71
C SER A 257 20.10 22.44 8.27
N SER A 258 19.16 22.55 7.33
CA SER A 258 19.43 23.32 6.11
C SER A 258 18.14 23.90 5.57
N THR A 259 18.08 25.24 5.60
CA THR A 259 17.11 26.06 4.88
C THR A 259 17.28 25.87 3.38
N PRO A 260 16.20 25.74 2.58
CA PRO A 260 16.32 25.65 1.14
C PRO A 260 16.58 27.06 0.57
N THR A 261 17.74 27.26 -0.05
CA THR A 261 17.98 28.38 -0.95
C THR A 261 17.74 27.93 -2.39
N ASP A 262 16.91 28.69 -3.08
CA ASP A 262 16.61 28.61 -4.50
C ASP A 262 17.88 28.49 -5.37
N ALA A 263 17.86 27.55 -6.31
CA ALA A 263 18.64 27.65 -7.54
C ALA A 263 17.86 27.02 -8.71
N ALA A 264 17.51 27.88 -9.65
CA ALA A 264 16.71 27.59 -10.83
C ALA A 264 17.42 26.70 -11.87
N ALA A 265 16.60 25.80 -12.42
CA ALA A 265 16.55 25.27 -13.79
C ALA A 265 17.82 25.08 -14.65
N SER A 266 17.95 23.87 -15.21
CA SER A 266 18.30 23.74 -16.63
C SER A 266 17.61 22.52 -17.26
N ASN A 267 16.84 22.83 -18.30
CA ASN A 267 16.17 21.91 -19.23
C ASN A 267 17.10 20.81 -19.76
N LYS A 268 16.64 19.56 -19.73
CA LYS A 268 17.08 18.54 -20.69
C LYS A 268 15.90 17.67 -21.10
N ALA A 269 15.44 17.89 -22.33
CA ALA A 269 14.44 17.07 -22.98
C ALA A 269 14.90 15.61 -23.07
N SER A 270 13.93 14.72 -22.90
CA SER A 270 13.95 13.26 -22.93
C SER A 270 14.79 12.68 -24.08
N SER A 271 15.76 11.83 -23.74
CA SER A 271 16.40 10.94 -24.72
C SER A 271 15.56 9.67 -24.83
N ILE A 272 14.72 9.63 -25.86
CA ILE A 272 13.93 8.47 -26.29
C ILE A 272 14.89 7.37 -26.76
N ASP A 273 14.74 6.16 -26.21
CA ASP A 273 15.45 4.98 -26.67
C ASP A 273 15.00 4.61 -28.10
N THR A 274 15.99 4.50 -28.99
CA THR A 274 15.88 4.30 -30.45
C THR A 274 15.36 2.91 -30.85
N THR A 275 14.79 2.15 -29.92
CA THR A 275 14.40 0.74 -30.08
C THR A 275 12.92 0.54 -30.42
N LEU A 276 12.07 1.56 -30.29
CA LEU A 276 10.63 1.49 -30.57
C LEU A 276 10.30 1.66 -32.06
N THR A 277 10.68 0.68 -32.89
CA THR A 277 10.34 0.67 -34.32
C THR A 277 8.82 0.68 -34.53
N GLY A 278 8.29 1.71 -35.18
CA GLY A 278 6.88 1.79 -35.55
C GLY A 278 5.99 2.54 -34.55
N TRP A 279 6.54 3.11 -33.48
CA TRP A 279 5.82 3.91 -32.48
C TRP A 279 6.52 5.24 -32.21
N SER A 280 5.79 6.24 -31.74
CA SER A 280 6.35 7.56 -31.39
C SER A 280 5.66 8.13 -30.17
N TYR A 281 6.45 8.77 -29.30
CA TYR A 281 5.93 9.56 -28.18
C TYR A 281 5.19 10.78 -28.73
N THR A 282 3.94 10.97 -28.30
CA THR A 282 3.08 12.07 -28.78
C THR A 282 2.90 13.19 -27.76
N GLY A 283 3.18 12.91 -26.48
CA GLY A 283 3.15 13.94 -25.43
C GLY A 283 2.74 13.42 -24.06
N CYS A 284 2.61 14.37 -23.14
CA CYS A 284 2.04 14.16 -21.82
C CYS A 284 0.56 14.55 -21.86
N TYR A 285 -0.32 13.70 -21.38
CA TYR A 285 -1.77 13.88 -21.49
C TYR A 285 -2.45 13.65 -20.14
N SER A 286 -3.48 14.43 -19.83
CA SER A 286 -4.24 14.26 -18.59
C SER A 286 -5.02 12.94 -18.60
N ASP A 287 -4.98 12.19 -17.50
CA ASP A 287 -5.84 11.02 -17.26
C ASP A 287 -6.97 11.34 -16.28
N ASN A 288 -7.97 10.46 -16.23
CA ASN A 288 -9.08 10.54 -15.28
C ASN A 288 -9.23 9.23 -14.53
N GLU A 289 -9.15 9.26 -13.19
CA GLU A 289 -9.16 8.06 -12.36
C GLU A 289 -10.42 7.19 -12.56
N SER A 290 -11.58 7.82 -12.76
CA SER A 290 -12.87 7.15 -12.88
C SER A 290 -13.10 6.55 -14.26
N THR A 291 -12.73 7.26 -15.34
CA THR A 291 -13.03 6.81 -16.71
C THR A 291 -11.85 6.16 -17.41
N ARG A 292 -10.61 6.54 -17.05
CA ARG A 292 -9.33 6.21 -17.71
C ARG A 292 -9.34 6.49 -19.22
N VAL A 293 -8.48 7.38 -19.67
CA VAL A 293 -8.42 7.86 -21.06
C VAL A 293 -8.11 6.74 -22.04
N LEU A 294 -7.26 5.79 -21.65
CA LEU A 294 -6.99 4.56 -22.37
C LEU A 294 -7.67 3.38 -21.65
N ASN A 295 -8.76 2.88 -22.21
CA ASN A 295 -9.65 1.91 -21.56
C ASN A 295 -9.66 0.51 -22.20
N GLY A 296 -8.79 0.26 -23.19
CA GLY A 296 -8.68 -1.05 -23.85
C GLY A 296 -8.07 -2.11 -22.93
N VAL A 297 -6.86 -1.83 -22.43
CA VAL A 297 -6.25 -2.57 -21.32
C VAL A 297 -5.85 -1.57 -20.24
N ARG A 298 -6.26 -1.85 -19.01
CA ARG A 298 -5.93 -1.06 -17.83
C ARG A 298 -4.99 -1.87 -16.96
N PHE A 299 -3.87 -1.28 -16.55
CA PHE A 299 -2.84 -1.94 -15.74
C PHE A 299 -2.33 -3.23 -16.39
N ALA A 300 -1.81 -3.11 -17.61
CA ALA A 300 -1.17 -4.23 -18.29
C ALA A 300 -0.07 -4.83 -17.39
N ASP A 301 -0.10 -6.15 -17.24
CA ASP A 301 0.88 -6.87 -16.43
C ASP A 301 2.18 -7.06 -17.22
N LEU A 302 3.18 -6.24 -16.90
CA LEU A 302 4.56 -6.34 -17.39
C LEU A 302 5.49 -6.94 -16.33
N GLY A 303 4.94 -7.37 -15.20
CA GLY A 303 5.68 -7.70 -13.99
C GLY A 303 5.88 -6.48 -13.09
N ILE A 304 5.70 -6.70 -11.79
CA ILE A 304 5.81 -5.69 -10.74
C ILE A 304 7.23 -5.11 -10.73
N GLY A 305 7.35 -3.78 -10.72
CA GLY A 305 8.64 -3.09 -10.74
C GLY A 305 9.36 -3.14 -12.10
N LYS A 306 8.72 -3.68 -13.15
CA LYS A 306 9.34 -3.87 -14.48
C LYS A 306 8.74 -2.99 -15.56
N VAL A 307 7.77 -2.15 -15.21
CA VAL A 307 7.15 -1.25 -16.19
C VAL A 307 8.21 -0.28 -16.71
N THR A 308 8.36 -0.29 -18.02
CA THR A 308 9.16 0.66 -18.81
C THR A 308 8.27 1.21 -19.92
N SER A 309 8.59 2.39 -20.45
CA SER A 309 7.86 2.92 -21.61
C SER A 309 7.97 1.97 -22.81
N THR A 310 9.17 1.43 -23.03
CA THR A 310 9.41 0.45 -24.10
C THR A 310 8.57 -0.81 -23.91
N GLY A 311 8.58 -1.40 -22.71
CA GLY A 311 7.80 -2.59 -22.41
C GLY A 311 6.29 -2.36 -22.54
N CYS A 312 5.80 -1.18 -22.15
CA CYS A 312 4.37 -0.86 -22.27
C CYS A 312 3.94 -0.78 -23.72
N VAL A 313 4.76 -0.14 -24.57
CA VAL A 313 4.52 -0.08 -26.01
C VAL A 313 4.55 -1.49 -26.63
N GLU A 314 5.52 -2.33 -26.27
CA GLU A 314 5.59 -3.71 -26.76
C GLU A 314 4.37 -4.54 -26.36
N TYR A 315 3.94 -4.43 -25.09
CA TYR A 315 2.74 -5.09 -24.59
C TYR A 315 1.51 -4.67 -25.41
N CYS A 316 1.25 -3.36 -25.52
CA CYS A 316 0.09 -2.84 -26.23
C CYS A 316 0.12 -3.19 -27.72
N ASN A 317 1.31 -3.21 -28.33
CA ASN A 317 1.48 -3.63 -29.71
C ASN A 317 1.12 -5.11 -29.91
N ASN A 318 1.58 -6.00 -29.02
CA ASN A 318 1.27 -7.43 -29.06
C ASN A 318 -0.21 -7.72 -28.76
N ALA A 319 -0.83 -6.91 -27.91
CA ALA A 319 -2.26 -6.94 -27.61
C ALA A 319 -3.13 -6.34 -28.74
N GLY A 320 -2.53 -5.79 -29.80
CA GLY A 320 -3.23 -5.32 -30.99
C GLY A 320 -3.66 -3.85 -30.98
N PHE A 321 -3.34 -3.09 -29.93
CA PHE A 321 -3.73 -1.70 -29.77
C PHE A 321 -2.83 -0.74 -30.58
N SER A 322 -3.34 0.47 -30.85
CA SER A 322 -2.65 1.53 -31.59
C SER A 322 -2.10 2.67 -30.73
N ILE A 323 -2.47 2.71 -29.45
CA ILE A 323 -2.02 3.68 -28.45
C ILE A 323 -1.58 2.95 -27.18
N ALA A 324 -0.47 3.38 -26.61
CA ALA A 324 0.06 2.94 -25.32
C ALA A 324 0.30 4.16 -24.43
N GLY A 325 0.06 4.02 -23.14
CA GLY A 325 0.29 5.09 -22.17
C GLY A 325 0.85 4.55 -20.87
N THR A 326 1.88 5.20 -20.34
CA THR A 326 2.41 4.89 -19.01
C THR A 326 2.06 6.00 -18.02
N GLU A 327 1.68 5.63 -16.81
CA GLU A 327 1.32 6.53 -15.72
C GLU A 327 1.99 6.10 -14.41
N TYR A 328 2.19 7.05 -13.50
CA TYR A 328 2.57 6.80 -12.12
C TYR A 328 3.76 5.83 -11.92
N ALA A 329 4.79 5.94 -12.77
CA ALA A 329 5.99 5.09 -12.82
C ALA A 329 5.78 3.60 -13.16
N GLY A 330 4.68 3.00 -12.69
CA GLY A 330 4.44 1.56 -12.67
C GLY A 330 3.18 1.11 -13.38
N GLN A 331 2.47 2.00 -14.07
CA GLN A 331 1.19 1.67 -14.71
C GLN A 331 1.33 1.72 -16.23
N CYS A 332 0.71 0.75 -16.90
CA CYS A 332 0.65 0.66 -18.35
C CYS A 332 -0.79 0.51 -18.83
N PHE A 333 -1.17 1.30 -19.82
CA PHE A 333 -2.51 1.35 -20.40
C PHE A 333 -2.44 1.24 -21.92
N CYS A 334 -3.44 0.58 -22.52
CA CYS A 334 -3.57 0.43 -23.96
C CYS A 334 -4.94 0.91 -24.43
N GLY A 335 -5.00 1.41 -25.66
CA GLY A 335 -6.26 1.78 -26.30
C GLY A 335 -6.09 2.07 -27.79
N ASP A 336 -7.19 2.42 -28.46
CA ASP A 336 -7.19 2.82 -29.87
C ASP A 336 -7.66 4.26 -30.10
N LYS A 337 -8.05 4.94 -29.02
CA LYS A 337 -8.48 6.33 -29.01
C LYS A 337 -8.26 6.92 -27.62
N MET A 338 -8.11 8.24 -27.56
CA MET A 338 -8.12 9.01 -26.32
C MET A 338 -9.38 9.86 -26.29
N GLU A 339 -10.20 9.72 -25.26
CA GLU A 339 -11.41 10.52 -25.05
C GLU A 339 -11.32 11.26 -23.72
N GLY A 340 -11.71 12.54 -23.69
CA GLY A 340 -11.73 13.34 -22.47
C GLY A 340 -10.34 13.72 -21.92
N SER A 341 -9.30 13.68 -22.77
CA SER A 341 -7.93 14.02 -22.41
C SER A 341 -7.47 15.34 -23.03
N SER A 342 -6.57 16.05 -22.34
CA SER A 342 -5.94 17.29 -22.76
C SER A 342 -4.42 17.18 -22.70
N ILE A 343 -3.72 17.86 -23.60
CA ILE A 343 -2.25 17.90 -23.57
C ILE A 343 -1.78 18.70 -22.35
N LEU A 344 -0.82 18.14 -21.62
CA LEU A 344 -0.21 18.74 -20.45
C LEU A 344 1.21 19.24 -20.77
N ALA A 345 1.74 20.08 -19.88
CA ALA A 345 3.16 20.41 -19.90
C ALA A 345 4.00 19.13 -19.63
N ALA A 346 5.17 19.05 -20.28
CA ALA A 346 5.99 17.84 -20.25
C ALA A 346 6.49 17.47 -18.83
N ASP A 347 6.57 18.44 -17.93
CA ASP A 347 6.95 18.26 -16.52
C ASP A 347 5.91 17.51 -15.69
N HIS A 348 4.66 17.38 -16.16
CA HIS A 348 3.64 16.54 -15.52
C HIS A 348 3.90 15.05 -15.76
N CYS A 349 4.64 14.70 -16.81
CA CYS A 349 5.11 13.35 -17.06
C CYS A 349 6.61 13.29 -16.75
N ASN A 350 6.97 13.30 -15.47
CA ASN A 350 8.35 13.35 -15.01
C ASN A 350 8.76 12.15 -14.13
N MET A 351 7.83 11.22 -13.86
CA MET A 351 8.12 10.05 -13.03
C MET A 351 8.98 9.07 -13.78
N LYS A 352 10.02 8.58 -13.11
CA LYS A 352 10.91 7.55 -13.65
C LYS A 352 10.19 6.21 -13.67
N CYS A 353 10.39 5.44 -14.75
CA CYS A 353 9.82 4.11 -14.83
C CYS A 353 10.36 3.21 -13.73
N GLU A 354 9.49 2.37 -13.13
CA GLU A 354 9.91 1.41 -12.10
C GLU A 354 10.99 0.45 -12.62
N GLY A 355 10.85 -0.02 -13.87
CA GLY A 355 11.76 -0.97 -14.50
C GLY A 355 13.01 -0.38 -15.13
N ASP A 356 13.06 0.94 -15.32
CA ASP A 356 14.21 1.64 -15.92
C ASP A 356 14.18 3.14 -15.61
N SER A 357 15.02 3.57 -14.65
CA SER A 357 15.07 4.98 -14.22
C SER A 357 15.62 5.95 -15.26
N THR A 358 16.14 5.45 -16.40
CA THR A 358 16.52 6.28 -17.54
C THR A 358 15.32 6.72 -18.38
N GLN A 359 14.18 6.01 -18.27
CA GLN A 359 12.94 6.29 -18.97
C GLN A 359 11.94 7.06 -18.10
N VAL A 360 10.87 7.57 -18.71
CA VAL A 360 9.83 8.37 -18.06
C VAL A 360 8.46 7.73 -18.27
N CYS A 361 7.83 7.28 -17.19
CA CYS A 361 6.57 6.55 -17.19
C CYS A 361 5.42 7.39 -16.60
N GLY A 362 5.15 8.52 -17.25
CA GLY A 362 4.05 9.42 -16.91
C GLY A 362 4.24 10.19 -15.61
N GLY A 363 3.13 10.51 -14.96
CA GLY A 363 3.03 11.18 -13.66
C GLY A 363 1.69 10.86 -13.00
N ALA A 364 1.35 11.54 -11.91
CA ALA A 364 0.05 11.37 -11.26
C ALA A 364 -1.08 11.90 -12.16
N LEU A 365 -1.99 11.01 -12.60
CA LEU A 365 -3.03 11.33 -13.58
C LEU A 365 -2.49 11.99 -14.85
N ALA A 366 -1.27 11.61 -15.24
CA ALA A 366 -0.59 12.14 -16.41
C ALA A 366 0.05 10.99 -17.20
N LEU A 367 -0.48 10.73 -18.41
CA LEU A 367 -0.04 9.68 -19.30
C LEU A 367 1.09 10.18 -20.21
N SER A 368 2.24 9.51 -20.15
CA SER A 368 3.21 9.55 -21.26
C SER A 368 2.65 8.68 -22.39
N VAL A 369 2.18 9.30 -23.47
CA VAL A 369 1.48 8.60 -24.55
C VAL A 369 2.39 8.33 -25.75
N TYR A 370 2.24 7.13 -26.30
CA TYR A 370 2.91 6.64 -27.48
C TYR A 370 1.87 6.14 -28.48
N GLU A 371 2.01 6.49 -29.75
CA GLU A 371 1.11 6.04 -30.82
C GLU A 371 1.89 5.31 -31.91
N LYS A 372 1.25 4.33 -32.57
CA LYS A 372 1.81 3.72 -33.77
C LYS A 372 2.08 4.81 -34.80
N THR A 373 3.33 4.97 -35.22
CA THR A 373 3.63 5.73 -36.43
C THR A 373 2.88 5.05 -37.56
N GLN A 374 1.95 5.74 -38.22
CA GLN A 374 1.38 5.22 -39.44
C GLN A 374 2.52 5.13 -40.45
N GLN A 375 3.17 3.96 -40.56
CA GLN A 375 3.68 3.56 -41.85
C GLN A 375 2.45 3.51 -42.73
N GLU A 376 2.37 4.49 -43.63
CA GLU A 376 1.40 4.52 -44.71
C GLU A 376 1.02 3.09 -45.10
N ALA A 377 -0.20 2.68 -44.72
CA ALA A 377 -0.84 1.49 -45.28
C ALA A 377 -1.18 1.72 -46.76
N SER A 378 -0.34 2.42 -47.53
CA SER A 378 -0.71 3.04 -48.81
C SER A 378 -0.13 2.36 -50.04
N ARG A 379 0.81 1.39 -49.95
CA ARG A 379 1.40 0.79 -51.17
C ARG A 379 1.32 -0.72 -51.35
N ARG A 380 1.18 -1.53 -50.28
CA ARG A 380 1.05 -3.00 -50.41
C ARG A 380 -0.39 -3.47 -50.30
N SER A 381 -1.16 -2.96 -49.34
CA SER A 381 -2.59 -3.31 -49.20
C SER A 381 -3.45 -2.73 -50.33
N ARG A 382 -3.15 -1.50 -50.79
CA ARG A 382 -3.74 -0.93 -52.02
C ARG A 382 -3.40 -1.74 -53.28
N ARG A 383 -2.19 -2.30 -53.39
CA ARG A 383 -1.81 -3.16 -54.53
C ARG A 383 -2.52 -4.50 -54.48
N HIS A 384 -2.69 -5.10 -53.30
CA HIS A 384 -3.41 -6.36 -53.13
C HIS A 384 -4.91 -6.18 -53.38
N PHE A 385 -5.52 -5.09 -52.89
CA PHE A 385 -6.92 -4.76 -53.17
C PHE A 385 -7.15 -4.40 -54.64
N MET A 386 -6.26 -3.62 -55.27
CA MET A 386 -6.38 -3.29 -56.70
C MET A 386 -6.11 -4.49 -57.62
N GLN A 387 -5.21 -5.42 -57.25
CA GLN A 387 -5.02 -6.70 -57.98
C GLN A 387 -6.21 -7.64 -57.81
N HIS A 388 -6.89 -7.61 -56.66
CA HIS A 388 -8.07 -8.43 -56.42
C HIS A 388 -9.31 -7.89 -57.15
N VAL A 389 -9.42 -6.57 -57.33
CA VAL A 389 -10.52 -5.91 -58.06
C VAL A 389 -10.32 -5.95 -59.58
N HIS A 390 -9.08 -5.94 -60.09
CA HIS A 390 -8.80 -6.04 -61.53
C HIS A 390 -8.61 -7.49 -62.04
N GLY A 391 -8.60 -8.49 -61.16
CA GLY A 391 -8.46 -9.91 -61.51
C GLY A 391 -9.78 -10.66 -61.72
N MET A 392 -10.93 -9.99 -61.65
CA MET A 392 -12.26 -10.62 -61.80
C MET A 392 -12.99 -10.28 -63.12
N HIS A 393 -12.30 -9.66 -64.09
CA HIS A 393 -12.81 -9.51 -65.45
C HIS A 393 -11.69 -9.74 -66.48
N ALA A 394 -11.38 -11.02 -66.73
CA ALA A 394 -10.85 -11.53 -68.00
C ALA A 394 -11.08 -13.04 -68.05
#